data_AF-A0A133KQA4-F1
#
_entry.id   AF-A0A133KQA4-F1
#
_cell.length_a   1.000
_cell.length_b   1.000
_cell.length_c   1.000
_cell.angle_alpha   90.00
_cell.angle_beta   90.00
_cell.angle_gamma   90.00
#
_symmetry.space_group_name_H-M   'P 1'
#
loop_
_entity.id
_entity.type
_entity.pdbx_description
1 polymer ?
#
loop_
_entity_poly.entity_id
_entity_poly.type
_entity_poly.pdbx_seq_one_letter_code
_entity_poly.pdbx_strand_id
1 'polypeptide(L)'
;MKTTFTPYDSDDVLTATVNGSGDESKITLSAQDSSNTGARIMRFATDLAARWKGAKAGAVIGGERTMWDMSEHVEHGFGPVWDSESRILVLGSMPSPKSRKAAFYYMHPQNRFWPVMQALFADPADPSDVTGDSLQSRRAFAMRHHIALWDVIASCDITGASDASIRNATPNDLTPLLRDAPIARIFTTGAKSAQLYRRLIEPRLAATGITIGMTPLPSTSPANASMRLPALIEAYRLAFQSAGALEMADETVTGL
;
A
#
# COMPACT_ATOMS: atom_id res chain seq x y z
N MET A 1 -21.24 -22.30 -17.28
CA MET A 1 -21.59 -21.73 -15.95
C MET A 1 -21.87 -20.24 -16.11
N LYS A 2 -22.97 -19.73 -15.57
CA LYS A 2 -23.33 -18.30 -15.64
C LYS A 2 -23.17 -17.69 -14.26
N THR A 3 -22.33 -16.67 -14.14
CA THR A 3 -22.04 -16.00 -12.87
C THR A 3 -22.19 -14.50 -13.06
N THR A 4 -22.96 -13.86 -12.18
CA THR A 4 -23.11 -12.40 -12.10
C THR A 4 -22.19 -11.84 -11.02
N PHE A 5 -21.63 -10.66 -11.28
CA PHE A 5 -20.78 -9.96 -10.31
C PHE A 5 -20.93 -8.44 -10.45
N THR A 6 -20.80 -7.77 -9.31
CA THR A 6 -20.78 -6.30 -9.20
C THR A 6 -19.35 -5.87 -8.83
N PRO A 7 -18.63 -5.14 -9.70
CA PRO A 7 -17.25 -4.71 -9.45
C PRO A 7 -17.12 -3.87 -8.17
N TYR A 8 -15.95 -3.94 -7.53
CA TYR A 8 -15.63 -3.25 -6.24
C TYR A 8 -15.77 -1.71 -6.27
N ASP A 9 -16.04 -1.13 -7.44
CA ASP A 9 -15.95 0.31 -7.72
C ASP A 9 -17.10 0.75 -8.67
N SER A 10 -18.25 0.06 -8.64
CA SER A 10 -19.36 0.28 -9.57
C SER A 10 -20.68 -0.38 -9.09
N ASP A 11 -21.82 0.28 -9.30
CA ASP A 11 -23.16 -0.27 -9.01
C ASP A 11 -23.71 -1.18 -10.14
N ASP A 12 -23.07 -1.19 -11.30
CA ASP A 12 -23.51 -1.99 -12.46
C ASP A 12 -23.29 -3.51 -12.29
N VAL A 13 -24.28 -4.30 -12.70
CA VAL A 13 -24.24 -5.78 -12.67
C VAL A 13 -23.68 -6.32 -13.98
N LEU A 14 -22.53 -7.00 -13.92
CA LEU A 14 -21.92 -7.69 -15.07
C LEU A 14 -22.27 -9.18 -15.05
N THR A 15 -22.55 -9.75 -16.22
CA THR A 15 -22.83 -11.18 -16.37
C THR A 15 -21.72 -11.86 -17.18
N ALA A 16 -21.07 -12.85 -16.59
CA ALA A 16 -20.10 -13.71 -17.26
C ALA A 16 -20.71 -15.08 -17.57
N THR A 17 -20.62 -15.51 -18.82
CA THR A 17 -21.05 -16.85 -19.22
C THR A 17 -19.83 -17.64 -19.69
N VAL A 18 -19.51 -18.71 -18.97
CA VAL A 18 -18.47 -19.67 -19.33
C VAL A 18 -19.10 -20.80 -20.14
N ASN A 19 -18.66 -20.95 -21.39
CA ASN A 19 -19.09 -22.01 -22.29
C ASN A 19 -17.90 -22.96 -22.57
N GLY A 20 -18.11 -24.27 -22.38
CA GLY A 20 -17.10 -25.33 -22.53
C GLY A 20 -16.68 -25.98 -21.20
N SER A 21 -15.86 -27.04 -21.29
CA SER A 21 -15.26 -27.76 -20.15
C SER A 21 -13.80 -28.11 -20.45
N GLY A 22 -12.91 -27.95 -19.46
CA GLY A 22 -11.47 -28.20 -19.61
C GLY A 22 -10.66 -26.95 -20.03
N ASP A 23 -9.44 -27.18 -20.54
CA ASP A 23 -8.43 -26.14 -20.87
C ASP A 23 -8.84 -25.17 -22.00
N GLU A 24 -9.95 -25.42 -22.71
CA GLU A 24 -10.50 -24.56 -23.76
C GLU A 24 -11.80 -23.86 -23.35
N SER A 25 -11.90 -23.43 -22.09
CA SER A 25 -13.07 -22.68 -21.62
C SER A 25 -13.10 -21.28 -22.24
N LYS A 26 -14.18 -20.95 -22.99
CA LYS A 26 -14.40 -19.60 -23.54
C LYS A 26 -15.27 -18.79 -22.59
N ILE A 27 -14.77 -17.63 -22.18
CA ILE A 27 -15.50 -16.69 -21.31
C ILE A 27 -16.05 -15.57 -22.18
N THR A 28 -17.37 -15.45 -22.20
CA THR A 28 -18.06 -14.35 -22.90
C THR A 28 -18.62 -13.38 -21.86
N LEU A 29 -18.31 -12.09 -22.04
CA LEU A 29 -18.71 -11.01 -21.12
C LEU A 29 -19.71 -10.09 -21.84
N SER A 30 -20.84 -9.83 -21.20
CA SER A 30 -21.90 -8.94 -21.73
C SER A 30 -22.35 -7.97 -20.64
N ALA A 31 -22.56 -6.71 -21.02
CA ALA A 31 -23.11 -5.66 -20.16
C ALA A 31 -24.38 -5.06 -20.78
N GLN A 32 -25.30 -4.54 -19.96
CA GLN A 32 -26.58 -3.98 -20.42
C GLN A 32 -26.48 -2.55 -20.98
N ASP A 33 -25.35 -1.85 -20.76
CA ASP A 33 -25.18 -0.47 -21.26
C ASP A 33 -23.80 -0.25 -21.91
N SER A 34 -23.79 0.51 -23.01
CA SER A 34 -22.76 0.49 -24.07
C SER A 34 -21.68 1.57 -23.99
N SER A 35 -21.84 2.56 -23.12
CA SER A 35 -20.99 3.77 -23.12
C SER A 35 -19.61 3.61 -22.48
N ASN A 36 -19.33 2.48 -21.81
CA ASN A 36 -18.04 2.25 -21.16
C ASN A 36 -17.65 0.76 -21.03
N THR A 37 -18.18 -0.07 -21.95
CA THR A 37 -18.20 -1.54 -21.85
C THR A 37 -16.83 -2.17 -22.02
N GLY A 38 -15.96 -1.61 -22.87
CA GLY A 38 -14.63 -2.16 -23.17
C GLY A 38 -13.67 -2.13 -21.97
N ALA A 39 -13.47 -0.97 -21.36
CA ALA A 39 -12.57 -0.82 -20.21
C ALA A 39 -13.02 -1.65 -18.99
N ARG A 40 -14.34 -1.84 -18.83
CA ARG A 40 -14.95 -2.51 -17.68
C ARG A 40 -14.98 -4.03 -17.83
N ILE A 41 -15.18 -4.54 -19.05
CA ILE A 41 -14.97 -5.95 -19.42
C ILE A 41 -13.51 -6.37 -19.18
N MET A 42 -12.57 -5.48 -19.48
CA MET A 42 -11.14 -5.73 -19.30
C MET A 42 -10.74 -5.81 -17.83
N ARG A 43 -11.20 -4.88 -16.98
CA ARG A 43 -10.94 -4.93 -15.52
C ARG A 43 -11.48 -6.21 -14.89
N PHE A 44 -12.62 -6.71 -15.37
CA PHE A 44 -13.19 -7.98 -14.94
C PHE A 44 -12.34 -9.19 -15.38
N ALA A 45 -11.87 -9.22 -16.63
CA ALA A 45 -10.97 -10.27 -17.12
C ALA A 45 -9.65 -10.30 -16.32
N THR A 46 -9.15 -9.13 -15.90
CA THR A 46 -7.96 -8.99 -15.06
C THR A 46 -8.15 -9.54 -13.64
N ASP A 47 -9.26 -9.20 -12.96
CA ASP A 47 -9.56 -9.72 -11.63
C ASP A 47 -9.80 -11.24 -11.65
N LEU A 48 -10.39 -11.76 -12.74
CA LEU A 48 -10.58 -13.19 -12.92
C LEU A 48 -9.24 -13.92 -13.15
N ALA A 49 -8.35 -13.36 -13.96
CA ALA A 49 -7.02 -13.91 -14.20
C ALA A 49 -6.14 -13.86 -12.93
N ALA A 50 -6.26 -12.81 -12.10
CA ALA A 50 -5.51 -12.67 -10.85
C ALA A 50 -5.87 -13.76 -9.82
N ARG A 51 -7.10 -14.28 -9.86
CA ARG A 51 -7.56 -15.37 -8.99
C ARG A 51 -7.06 -16.75 -9.45
N TRP A 52 -6.54 -16.87 -10.67
CA TRP A 52 -6.05 -18.12 -11.25
C TRP A 52 -4.54 -18.01 -11.50
N LYS A 53 -3.73 -18.62 -10.61
CA LYS A 53 -2.26 -18.54 -10.66
C LYS A 53 -1.73 -18.93 -12.04
N GLY A 54 -1.18 -17.95 -12.78
CA GLY A 54 -0.48 -18.16 -14.05
C GLY A 54 -1.25 -17.74 -15.31
N ALA A 55 -2.47 -17.23 -15.21
CA ALA A 55 -3.24 -16.80 -16.38
C ALA A 55 -2.78 -15.43 -16.92
N LYS A 56 -2.55 -15.34 -18.23
CA LYS A 56 -2.46 -14.05 -18.95
C LYS A 56 -3.87 -13.61 -19.34
N ALA A 57 -4.29 -12.41 -18.94
CA ALA A 57 -5.59 -11.87 -19.31
C ALA A 57 -5.56 -11.37 -20.77
N GLY A 58 -6.54 -11.78 -21.56
CA GLY A 58 -6.81 -11.24 -22.89
C GLY A 58 -8.29 -11.39 -23.22
N ALA A 59 -8.89 -10.34 -23.80
CA ALA A 59 -10.24 -10.39 -24.35
C ALA A 59 -10.15 -10.33 -25.87
N VAL A 60 -10.94 -11.15 -26.56
CA VAL A 60 -11.09 -11.07 -28.03
C VAL A 60 -12.31 -10.22 -28.31
N ILE A 61 -12.10 -9.02 -28.84
CA ILE A 61 -13.18 -8.16 -29.36
C ILE A 61 -12.98 -8.11 -30.88
N GLY A 62 -13.92 -8.66 -31.65
CA GLY A 62 -13.87 -8.59 -33.11
C GLY A 62 -12.80 -9.43 -33.83
N GLY A 63 -12.10 -10.35 -33.13
CA GLY A 63 -11.17 -11.29 -33.77
C GLY A 63 -9.69 -10.91 -33.75
N GLU A 64 -9.33 -9.72 -33.25
CA GLU A 64 -7.93 -9.32 -33.06
C GLU A 64 -7.49 -9.51 -31.60
N ARG A 65 -6.29 -10.11 -31.40
CA ARG A 65 -5.59 -10.13 -30.12
C ARG A 65 -4.82 -8.84 -29.97
N THR A 66 -5.35 -7.88 -29.23
CA THR A 66 -4.57 -6.69 -28.86
C THR A 66 -4.08 -6.87 -27.42
N MET A 67 -2.76 -6.86 -27.22
CA MET A 67 -2.17 -6.71 -25.88
C MET A 67 -2.10 -5.22 -25.58
N TRP A 68 -2.94 -4.74 -24.65
CA TRP A 68 -2.85 -3.37 -24.17
C TRP A 68 -1.91 -3.31 -22.96
N ASP A 69 -0.89 -2.45 -23.03
CA ASP A 69 -0.14 -2.03 -21.85
C ASP A 69 -1.07 -1.15 -21.00
N MET A 70 -1.57 -1.73 -19.91
CA MET A 70 -2.46 -1.05 -18.95
C MET A 70 -1.68 -0.30 -17.87
N SER A 71 -0.39 -0.02 -18.08
CA SER A 71 0.35 0.85 -17.19
C SER A 71 -0.10 2.30 -17.40
N GLU A 72 -0.45 2.96 -16.30
CA GLU A 72 -0.62 4.40 -16.26
C GLU A 72 0.62 5.01 -15.60
N HIS A 73 1.06 6.15 -16.12
CA HIS A 73 2.03 6.98 -15.42
C HIS A 73 1.35 7.68 -14.25
N VAL A 74 1.88 7.52 -13.04
CA VAL A 74 1.30 8.05 -11.81
C VAL A 74 2.34 8.86 -11.06
N GLU A 75 1.96 10.07 -10.71
CA GLU A 75 2.65 10.96 -9.78
C GLU A 75 2.11 10.77 -8.36
N HIS A 76 2.97 10.91 -7.34
CA HIS A 76 2.58 10.74 -5.94
C HIS A 76 1.50 11.75 -5.52
N GLY A 77 1.66 13.02 -5.92
CA GLY A 77 0.62 14.06 -5.87
C GLY A 77 0.46 14.80 -4.53
N PHE A 78 1.21 14.45 -3.49
CA PHE A 78 1.23 15.15 -2.20
C PHE A 78 2.56 14.92 -1.45
N GLY A 79 2.88 15.77 -0.46
CA GLY A 79 4.14 15.71 0.28
C GLY A 79 4.09 14.86 1.56
N PRO A 80 5.23 14.68 2.24
CA PRO A 80 5.32 13.94 3.49
C PRO A 80 4.49 14.56 4.61
N VAL A 81 4.08 13.72 5.55
CA VAL A 81 3.51 14.15 6.84
C VAL A 81 4.62 14.07 7.87
N TRP A 82 5.10 15.21 8.36
CA TRP A 82 6.20 15.32 9.32
C TRP A 82 6.24 16.71 9.96
N ASP A 83 7.04 16.85 11.00
CA ASP A 83 7.45 18.10 11.66
C ASP A 83 8.88 17.96 12.21
N SER A 84 9.44 19.04 12.79
CA SER A 84 10.79 19.05 13.36
C SER A 84 10.99 18.10 14.55
N GLU A 85 9.90 17.57 15.11
CA GLU A 85 9.94 16.64 16.24
C GLU A 85 9.83 15.18 15.80
N SER A 86 9.69 14.91 14.50
CA SER A 86 9.55 13.55 13.97
C SER A 86 10.81 12.70 14.23
N ARG A 87 10.63 11.48 14.75
CA ARG A 87 11.71 10.58 15.21
C ARG A 87 11.84 9.30 14.40
N ILE A 88 10.76 8.86 13.77
CA ILE A 88 10.77 7.73 12.84
C ILE A 88 10.13 8.12 11.52
N LEU A 89 10.58 7.52 10.43
CA LEU A 89 9.97 7.68 9.11
C LEU A 89 9.45 6.34 8.63
N VAL A 90 8.15 6.27 8.33
CA VAL A 90 7.55 5.10 7.69
C VAL A 90 7.30 5.38 6.21
N LEU A 91 7.78 4.49 5.36
CA LEU A 91 7.72 4.58 3.91
C LEU A 91 6.88 3.46 3.32
N GLY A 92 5.81 3.82 2.60
CA GLY A 92 5.18 2.92 1.64
C GLY A 92 5.96 2.83 0.32
N SER A 93 5.40 2.12 -0.67
CA SER A 93 5.95 2.05 -2.02
C SER A 93 5.46 3.22 -2.87
N MET A 94 4.20 3.15 -3.29
CA MET A 94 3.42 4.17 -3.98
C MET A 94 2.05 4.26 -3.29
N PRO A 95 1.50 5.46 -3.02
CA PRO A 95 0.21 5.58 -2.38
C PRO A 95 -0.89 4.93 -3.24
N SER A 96 -1.79 4.19 -2.61
CA SER A 96 -2.95 3.59 -3.30
C SER A 96 -3.83 4.66 -3.98
N PRO A 97 -4.64 4.31 -4.99
CA PRO A 97 -5.58 5.25 -5.62
C PRO A 97 -6.47 6.00 -4.61
N LYS A 98 -6.92 5.30 -3.55
CA LYS A 98 -7.72 5.89 -2.47
C LYS A 98 -6.91 6.87 -1.61
N SER A 99 -5.65 6.56 -1.34
CA SER A 99 -4.72 7.49 -0.66
C SER A 99 -4.43 8.72 -1.50
N ARG A 100 -4.19 8.56 -2.81
CA ARG A 100 -3.97 9.68 -3.73
C ARG A 100 -5.20 10.59 -3.81
N LYS A 101 -6.41 10.03 -3.94
CA LYS A 101 -7.67 10.79 -3.92
C LYS A 101 -7.87 11.58 -2.63
N ALA A 102 -7.45 11.02 -1.49
CA ALA A 102 -7.54 11.67 -0.19
C ALA A 102 -6.34 12.60 0.12
N ALA A 103 -5.31 12.62 -0.74
CA ALA A 103 -4.02 13.24 -0.48
C ALA A 103 -3.42 12.86 0.89
N PHE A 104 -3.57 11.59 1.30
CA PHE A 104 -3.10 11.11 2.60
C PHE A 104 -2.84 9.61 2.65
N TYR A 105 -1.96 9.20 3.57
CA TYR A 105 -1.43 7.85 3.64
C TYR A 105 -2.42 6.83 4.23
N TYR A 106 -2.40 5.62 3.66
CA TYR A 106 -3.15 4.45 4.14
C TYR A 106 -4.67 4.69 4.35
N MET A 107 -5.33 5.45 3.47
CA MET A 107 -6.75 5.83 3.58
C MET A 107 -7.73 4.75 3.08
N HIS A 108 -7.22 3.61 2.61
CA HIS A 108 -8.09 2.49 2.26
C HIS A 108 -8.64 1.82 3.53
N PRO A 109 -9.97 1.61 3.69
CA PRO A 109 -10.56 1.11 4.94
C PRO A 109 -10.06 -0.28 5.36
N GLN A 110 -9.71 -1.12 4.39
CA GLN A 110 -9.14 -2.45 4.64
C GLN A 110 -7.62 -2.43 4.86
N ASN A 111 -6.96 -1.27 4.72
CA ASN A 111 -5.54 -1.17 5.06
C ASN A 111 -5.39 -1.14 6.58
N ARG A 112 -4.50 -1.97 7.10
CA ARG A 112 -4.35 -2.24 8.53
C ARG A 112 -3.30 -1.36 9.21
N PHE A 113 -2.73 -0.38 8.49
CA PHE A 113 -1.70 0.49 9.02
C PHE A 113 -2.15 1.23 10.29
N TRP A 114 -3.23 2.01 10.22
CA TRP A 114 -3.71 2.79 11.36
C TRP A 114 -4.14 1.92 12.55
N PRO A 115 -4.86 0.78 12.37
CA PRO A 115 -5.07 -0.18 13.46
C PRO A 115 -3.78 -0.69 14.11
N VAL A 116 -2.72 -0.95 13.31
CA VAL A 116 -1.41 -1.35 13.84
C VAL A 116 -0.77 -0.21 14.62
N MET A 117 -0.72 1.01 14.07
CA MET A 117 -0.10 2.15 14.76
C MET A 117 -0.83 2.50 16.06
N GLN A 118 -2.17 2.46 16.07
CA GLN A 118 -2.95 2.67 17.29
C GLN A 118 -2.62 1.63 18.35
N ALA A 119 -2.56 0.34 18.00
CA ALA A 119 -2.25 -0.72 18.95
C ALA A 119 -0.83 -0.67 19.54
N LEU A 120 0.05 0.17 18.98
CA LEU A 120 1.45 0.26 19.38
C LEU A 120 1.77 1.56 20.11
N PHE A 121 1.16 2.68 19.71
CA PHE A 121 1.50 4.00 20.20
C PHE A 121 0.42 4.65 21.05
N ALA A 122 -0.85 4.23 20.92
CA ALA A 122 -1.93 4.84 21.70
C ALA A 122 -1.69 4.67 23.20
N ASP A 123 -1.80 5.76 23.96
CA ASP A 123 -1.77 5.70 25.42
C ASP A 123 -3.05 5.00 25.93
N PRO A 124 -2.94 3.83 26.59
CA PRO A 124 -4.11 3.14 27.14
C PRO A 124 -4.80 3.94 28.26
N ALA A 125 -4.12 4.92 28.88
CA ALA A 125 -4.69 5.79 29.90
C ALA A 125 -5.42 7.03 29.31
N ASP A 126 -5.24 7.33 28.03
CA ASP A 126 -5.93 8.43 27.33
C ASP A 126 -6.88 7.88 26.23
N PRO A 127 -8.18 7.76 26.51
CA PRO A 127 -9.17 7.30 25.53
C PRO A 127 -9.27 8.19 24.28
N SER A 128 -8.76 9.42 24.31
CA SER A 128 -8.75 10.33 23.18
C SER A 128 -7.56 10.10 22.23
N ASP A 129 -6.54 9.35 22.67
CA ASP A 129 -5.36 9.06 21.86
C ASP A 129 -5.58 7.90 20.90
N VAL A 130 -6.44 8.16 19.92
CA VAL A 130 -6.81 7.20 18.87
C VAL A 130 -6.55 7.78 17.49
N THR A 131 -6.33 6.89 16.51
CA THR A 131 -6.06 7.30 15.13
C THR A 131 -7.28 7.91 14.45
N GLY A 132 -8.46 7.38 14.75
CA GLY A 132 -9.71 7.71 14.07
C GLY A 132 -9.70 7.40 12.55
N ASP A 133 -10.77 7.79 11.88
CA ASP A 133 -10.95 7.49 10.44
C ASP A 133 -10.75 8.71 9.52
N SER A 134 -10.59 9.89 10.11
CA SER A 134 -10.37 11.11 9.35
C SER A 134 -8.88 11.33 9.03
N LEU A 135 -8.61 12.06 7.96
CA LEU A 135 -7.26 12.54 7.66
C LEU A 135 -6.66 13.33 8.83
N GLN A 136 -7.46 14.24 9.42
CA GLN A 136 -6.99 15.15 10.47
C GLN A 136 -6.64 14.39 11.76
N SER A 137 -7.48 13.45 12.18
CA SER A 137 -7.22 12.63 13.37
C SER A 137 -5.96 11.76 13.19
N ARG A 138 -5.79 11.16 12.01
CA ARG A 138 -4.62 10.33 11.68
C ARG A 138 -3.34 11.16 11.58
N ARG A 139 -3.43 12.38 11.03
CA ARG A 139 -2.31 13.33 11.01
C ARG A 139 -1.93 13.73 12.43
N ALA A 140 -2.90 14.13 13.25
CA ALA A 140 -2.65 14.52 14.63
C ALA A 140 -2.02 13.39 15.44
N PHE A 141 -2.52 12.15 15.30
CA PHE A 141 -1.95 10.97 15.91
C PHE A 141 -0.48 10.76 15.48
N ALA A 142 -0.19 10.84 14.17
CA ALA A 142 1.17 10.68 13.67
C ALA A 142 2.13 11.74 14.24
N MET A 143 1.74 13.03 14.26
CA MET A 143 2.58 14.10 14.80
C MET A 143 2.80 13.95 16.31
N ARG A 144 1.74 13.63 17.08
CA ARG A 144 1.81 13.44 18.54
C ARG A 144 2.81 12.36 18.94
N HIS A 145 2.89 11.31 18.13
CA HIS A 145 3.78 10.16 18.35
C HIS A 145 5.09 10.24 17.56
N HIS A 146 5.41 11.41 16.99
CA HIS A 146 6.65 11.67 16.27
C HIS A 146 6.89 10.75 15.06
N ILE A 147 5.81 10.36 14.39
CA ILE A 147 5.80 9.48 13.23
C ILE A 147 5.72 10.33 11.95
N ALA A 148 6.79 10.35 11.17
CA ALA A 148 6.77 10.84 9.81
C ALA A 148 6.26 9.76 8.85
N LEU A 149 5.49 10.16 7.84
CA LEU A 149 4.96 9.28 6.80
C LEU A 149 5.32 9.81 5.42
N TRP A 150 5.79 8.92 4.56
CA TRP A 150 5.94 9.17 3.13
C TRP A 150 5.91 7.85 2.33
N ASP A 151 6.43 7.89 1.12
CA ASP A 151 6.53 6.77 0.20
C ASP A 151 7.89 6.82 -0.49
N VAL A 152 8.38 5.67 -0.95
CA VAL A 152 9.65 5.58 -1.66
C VAL A 152 9.57 6.26 -3.03
N ILE A 153 8.42 6.18 -3.71
CA ILE A 153 8.26 6.57 -5.12
C ILE A 153 7.63 7.96 -5.22
N ALA A 154 8.27 8.84 -5.99
CA ALA A 154 7.72 10.12 -6.45
C ALA A 154 6.82 9.91 -7.68
N SER A 155 7.28 9.13 -8.65
CA SER A 155 6.50 8.78 -9.84
C SER A 155 6.88 7.41 -10.40
N CYS A 156 5.94 6.74 -11.06
CA CYS A 156 6.17 5.46 -11.71
C CYS A 156 5.10 5.13 -12.75
N ASP A 157 5.36 4.10 -13.55
CA ASP A 157 4.32 3.45 -14.35
C ASP A 157 3.77 2.26 -13.56
N ILE A 158 2.45 2.20 -13.38
CA ILE A 158 1.78 1.17 -12.57
C ILE A 158 0.45 0.76 -13.18
N THR A 159 0.10 -0.51 -13.05
CA THR A 159 -1.26 -1.01 -13.32
C THR A 159 -2.05 -1.05 -12.02
N GLY A 160 -2.99 -0.13 -11.86
CA GLY A 160 -3.85 -0.02 -10.68
C GLY A 160 -3.06 0.30 -9.40
N ALA A 161 -3.11 -0.61 -8.42
CA ALA A 161 -2.37 -0.51 -7.15
C ALA A 161 -1.37 -1.66 -6.94
N SER A 162 -1.02 -2.38 -8.02
CA SER A 162 -0.18 -3.58 -7.91
C SER A 162 1.29 -3.21 -7.86
N ASP A 163 1.92 -3.38 -6.69
CA ASP A 163 3.37 -3.19 -6.53
C ASP A 163 4.22 -4.02 -7.52
N ALA A 164 3.71 -5.17 -7.97
CA ALA A 164 4.40 -6.04 -8.92
C ALA A 164 4.49 -5.43 -10.33
N SER A 165 3.56 -4.55 -10.70
CA SER A 165 3.54 -3.90 -12.02
C SER A 165 4.37 -2.62 -12.08
N ILE A 166 4.86 -2.10 -10.95
CA ILE A 166 5.66 -0.86 -10.91
C ILE A 166 6.88 -0.95 -11.83
N ARG A 167 7.00 0.00 -12.77
CA ARG A 167 8.13 0.24 -13.67
C ARG A 167 8.53 1.72 -13.65
N ASN A 168 9.70 2.02 -14.21
CA ASN A 168 10.20 3.39 -14.40
C ASN A 168 10.09 4.29 -13.15
N ALA A 169 10.38 3.71 -11.98
CA ALA A 169 10.19 4.39 -10.70
C ALA A 169 11.26 5.46 -10.46
N THR A 170 10.80 6.68 -10.24
CA THR A 170 11.58 7.80 -9.72
C THR A 170 11.33 7.90 -8.22
N PRO A 171 12.37 7.92 -7.36
CA PRO A 171 12.16 8.01 -5.92
C PRO A 171 11.91 9.45 -5.44
N ASN A 172 11.30 9.58 -4.27
CA ASN A 172 11.30 10.83 -3.52
C ASN A 172 12.72 11.16 -2.98
N ASP A 173 13.01 12.45 -2.81
CA ASP A 173 14.21 12.92 -2.12
C ASP A 173 13.91 13.11 -0.62
N LEU A 174 14.46 12.22 0.21
CA LEU A 174 14.28 12.27 1.66
C LEU A 174 15.26 13.23 2.34
N THR A 175 16.24 13.77 1.62
CA THR A 175 17.34 14.55 2.19
C THR A 175 16.87 15.75 3.02
N PRO A 176 15.91 16.58 2.57
CA PRO A 176 15.46 17.73 3.37
C PRO A 176 14.83 17.28 4.70
N LEU A 177 13.92 16.32 4.63
CA LEU A 177 13.22 15.77 5.79
C LEU A 177 14.18 15.14 6.81
N LEU A 178 15.23 14.44 6.35
CA LEU A 178 16.23 13.82 7.23
C LEU A 178 17.26 14.81 7.79
N ARG A 179 17.37 16.02 7.24
CA ARG A 179 18.22 17.10 7.79
C ARG A 179 17.46 17.94 8.81
N ASP A 180 16.16 18.09 8.63
CA ASP A 180 15.34 19.03 9.39
C ASP A 180 14.58 18.37 10.55
N ALA A 181 14.60 17.03 10.66
CA ALA A 181 14.02 16.28 11.77
C ALA A 181 14.98 15.22 12.32
N PRO A 182 14.95 14.94 13.64
CA PRO A 182 15.84 13.97 14.31
C PRO A 182 15.39 12.52 14.08
N ILE A 183 15.19 12.13 12.82
CA ILE A 183 14.74 10.79 12.46
C ILE A 183 15.87 9.79 12.68
N ALA A 184 15.67 8.85 13.61
CA ALA A 184 16.67 7.87 13.99
C ALA A 184 16.60 6.58 13.16
N ARG A 185 15.42 6.29 12.58
CA ARG A 185 15.21 5.07 11.79
C ARG A 185 14.15 5.27 10.70
N ILE A 186 14.40 4.64 9.55
CA ILE A 186 13.44 4.46 8.47
C ILE A 186 12.83 3.06 8.54
N PHE A 187 11.53 2.97 8.32
CA PHE A 187 10.81 1.72 8.19
C PHE A 187 10.14 1.65 6.83
N THR A 188 10.30 0.54 6.10
CA THR A 188 9.61 0.35 4.82
C THR A 188 8.47 -0.65 4.97
N THR A 189 7.27 -0.34 4.49
CA THR A 189 6.11 -1.23 4.61
C THR A 189 5.94 -2.07 3.34
N GLY A 190 6.30 -3.35 3.40
CA GLY A 190 6.22 -4.31 2.30
C GLY A 190 7.54 -4.56 1.58
N ALA A 191 7.63 -5.70 0.89
CA ALA A 191 8.87 -6.11 0.20
C ALA A 191 9.27 -5.14 -0.94
N LYS A 192 8.28 -4.56 -1.64
CA LYS A 192 8.53 -3.66 -2.78
C LYS A 192 9.14 -2.34 -2.34
N SER A 193 8.61 -1.71 -1.29
CA SER A 193 9.18 -0.47 -0.74
C SER A 193 10.59 -0.70 -0.24
N ALA A 194 10.85 -1.80 0.50
CA ALA A 194 12.20 -2.17 0.93
C ALA A 194 13.18 -2.37 -0.23
N GLN A 195 12.76 -3.08 -1.28
CA GLN A 195 13.58 -3.29 -2.49
C GLN A 195 13.93 -1.98 -3.18
N LEU A 196 12.93 -1.12 -3.38
CA LEU A 196 13.11 0.15 -4.08
C LEU A 196 13.90 1.16 -3.24
N TYR A 197 13.71 1.18 -1.92
CA TYR A 197 14.51 2.01 -1.03
C TYR A 197 16.00 1.69 -1.18
N ARG A 198 16.38 0.41 -1.06
CA ARG A 198 17.79 -0.01 -1.19
C ARG A 198 18.37 0.31 -2.56
N ARG A 199 17.57 0.17 -3.62
CA ARG A 199 18.01 0.41 -4.99
C ARG A 199 18.12 1.90 -5.32
N LEU A 200 17.19 2.72 -4.83
CA LEU A 200 16.98 4.08 -5.33
C LEU A 200 17.28 5.16 -4.29
N ILE A 201 16.90 4.97 -3.03
CA ILE A 201 17.06 6.00 -1.99
C ILE A 201 18.38 5.86 -1.26
N GLU A 202 18.73 4.67 -0.78
CA GLU A 202 19.90 4.43 0.05
C GLU A 202 21.22 4.95 -0.59
N PRO A 203 21.51 4.70 -1.88
CA PRO A 203 22.72 5.24 -2.52
C PRO A 203 22.71 6.77 -2.63
N ARG A 204 21.53 7.38 -2.81
CA ARG A 204 21.38 8.85 -2.88
C ARG A 204 21.64 9.48 -1.52
N LEU A 205 21.11 8.90 -0.44
CA LEU A 205 21.38 9.36 0.92
C LEU A 205 22.87 9.25 1.26
N ALA A 206 23.50 8.12 0.94
CA ALA A 206 24.94 7.94 1.14
C ALA A 206 25.76 9.00 0.40
N ALA A 207 25.39 9.36 -0.83
CA ALA A 207 26.06 10.42 -1.60
C ALA A 207 25.93 11.82 -0.95
N THR A 208 24.92 12.04 -0.10
CA THR A 208 24.75 13.28 0.68
C THR A 208 25.43 13.25 2.05
N GLY A 209 26.07 12.13 2.42
CA GLY A 209 26.66 11.91 3.74
C GLY A 209 25.68 11.48 4.83
N ILE A 210 24.40 11.23 4.49
CA ILE A 210 23.39 10.76 5.43
C ILE A 210 23.48 9.24 5.55
N THR A 211 23.82 8.76 6.74
CA THR A 211 23.78 7.33 7.09
C THR A 211 22.65 7.09 8.08
N ILE A 212 21.63 6.34 7.65
CA ILE A 212 20.49 6.00 8.50
C ILE A 212 20.05 4.56 8.24
N GLY A 213 19.75 3.83 9.31
CA GLY A 213 19.31 2.45 9.19
C GLY A 213 17.86 2.33 8.71
N MET A 214 17.61 1.32 7.89
CA MET A 214 16.27 0.98 7.38
C MET A 214 15.87 -0.43 7.81
N THR A 215 14.67 -0.56 8.37
CA THR A 215 14.07 -1.85 8.76
C THR A 215 12.87 -2.17 7.85
N PRO A 216 12.87 -3.32 7.14
CA PRO A 216 11.71 -3.73 6.37
C PRO A 216 10.62 -4.31 7.29
N LEU A 217 9.38 -3.90 7.06
CA LEU A 217 8.19 -4.36 7.75
C LEU A 217 7.26 -5.10 6.79
N PRO A 218 6.43 -6.04 7.28
CA PRO A 218 5.39 -6.65 6.45
C PRO A 218 4.37 -5.61 5.98
N SER A 219 3.78 -5.83 4.80
CA SER A 219 2.79 -4.89 4.25
C SER A 219 1.48 -4.94 5.04
N THR A 220 0.91 -3.78 5.31
CA THR A 220 -0.40 -3.60 5.97
C THR A 220 -1.58 -3.61 4.98
N SER A 221 -1.28 -3.61 3.67
CA SER A 221 -2.28 -3.69 2.60
C SER A 221 -3.10 -4.98 2.70
N PRO A 222 -4.39 -4.98 2.35
CA PRO A 222 -5.21 -6.20 2.30
C PRO A 222 -4.63 -7.28 1.37
N ALA A 223 -3.77 -6.92 0.40
CA ALA A 223 -3.06 -7.88 -0.44
C ALA A 223 -2.13 -8.82 0.36
N ASN A 224 -1.65 -8.40 1.53
CA ASN A 224 -0.94 -9.27 2.46
C ASN A 224 -1.92 -10.11 3.29
N ALA A 225 -2.60 -11.05 2.61
CA ALA A 225 -3.60 -11.91 3.24
C ALA A 225 -2.99 -13.03 4.12
N SER A 226 -1.69 -13.28 4.03
CA SER A 226 -1.01 -14.30 4.84
C SER A 226 -0.84 -13.91 6.31
N MET A 227 -0.85 -12.61 6.62
CA MET A 227 -0.72 -12.10 7.98
C MET A 227 -2.02 -11.49 8.47
N ARG A 228 -2.49 -11.93 9.65
CA ARG A 228 -3.62 -11.33 10.36
C ARG A 228 -3.15 -10.13 11.20
N LEU A 229 -4.09 -9.28 11.61
CA LEU A 229 -3.80 -8.06 12.36
C LEU A 229 -2.92 -8.31 13.61
N PRO A 230 -3.18 -9.31 14.48
CA PRO A 230 -2.32 -9.55 15.65
C PRO A 230 -0.86 -9.86 15.28
N ALA A 231 -0.62 -10.63 14.22
CA ALA A 231 0.73 -10.95 13.75
C ALA A 231 1.43 -9.74 13.11
N LEU A 232 0.67 -8.85 12.45
CA LEU A 232 1.22 -7.57 11.97
C LEU A 232 1.62 -6.66 13.13
N ILE A 233 0.75 -6.53 14.13
CA ILE A 233 1.02 -5.75 15.34
C ILE A 233 2.31 -6.25 15.99
N GLU A 234 2.46 -7.56 16.17
CA GLU A 234 3.67 -8.14 16.77
C GLU A 234 4.94 -7.89 15.95
N ALA A 235 4.88 -8.10 14.63
CA ALA A 235 6.02 -7.82 13.76
C ALA A 235 6.46 -6.35 13.81
N TYR A 236 5.50 -5.42 13.88
CA TYR A 236 5.80 -3.99 13.99
C TYR A 236 6.33 -3.61 15.37
N ARG A 237 5.75 -4.18 16.45
CA ARG A 237 6.22 -3.97 17.82
C ARG A 237 7.70 -4.31 17.96
N LEU A 238 8.08 -5.53 17.59
CA LEU A 238 9.46 -6.00 17.70
C LEU A 238 10.43 -5.11 16.91
N ALA A 239 10.03 -4.68 15.72
CA ALA A 239 10.86 -3.82 14.88
C ALA A 239 11.01 -2.39 15.44
N PHE A 240 9.95 -1.80 15.99
CA PHE A 240 10.00 -0.48 16.61
C PHE A 240 10.77 -0.51 17.94
N GLN A 241 10.56 -1.53 18.76
CA GLN A 241 11.33 -1.75 20.00
C GLN A 241 12.83 -1.92 19.73
N SER A 242 13.19 -2.76 18.76
CA SER A 242 14.60 -2.96 18.35
C SER A 242 15.26 -1.68 17.82
N ALA A 243 14.45 -0.69 17.40
CA ALA A 243 14.91 0.60 16.93
C ALA A 243 14.87 1.70 18.00
N GLY A 244 14.42 1.40 19.23
CA GLY A 244 14.21 2.40 20.28
C GLY A 244 13.05 3.37 20.01
N ALA A 245 12.14 3.02 19.10
CA ALA A 245 10.97 3.83 18.76
C ALA A 245 9.75 3.55 19.66
N LEU A 246 9.79 2.46 20.42
CA LEU A 246 8.85 2.10 21.47
C LEU A 246 9.65 1.67 22.69
N GLU A 247 9.11 1.93 23.89
CA GLU A 247 9.68 1.39 25.12
C GLU A 247 9.60 -0.15 25.12
N MET A 248 10.64 -0.77 25.69
CA MET A 248 10.59 -2.20 25.98
C MET A 248 9.61 -2.38 27.13
N ALA A 249 8.63 -3.28 26.96
CA ALA A 249 7.80 -3.69 28.08
C ALA A 249 8.74 -4.32 29.12
N ASP A 250 8.75 -3.79 30.34
CA ASP A 250 9.54 -4.33 31.43
C ASP A 250 8.98 -5.70 31.82
N GLU A 251 9.68 -6.78 31.47
CA GLU A 251 9.28 -8.15 31.83
C GLU A 251 9.48 -8.44 33.34
N THR A 252 9.81 -7.46 34.18
CA THR A 252 10.13 -7.69 35.60
C THR A 252 8.97 -7.61 36.60
N VAL A 253 7.70 -7.50 36.18
CA VAL A 253 6.55 -7.52 37.12
C VAL A 253 5.57 -8.66 36.84
N THR A 254 6.04 -9.90 36.97
CA THR A 254 5.19 -11.07 37.29
C THR A 254 5.94 -12.00 38.26
N GLY A 255 6.24 -11.45 39.43
CA GLY A 255 6.94 -12.18 40.49
C GLY A 255 6.65 -11.60 41.86
N LEU A 256 5.37 -11.50 42.24
CA LEU A 256 4.90 -11.44 43.63
C LEU A 256 3.55 -12.15 43.75
#